data_AF-J9AW31-F1
#
_entry.id   AF-J9AW31-F1
#
_cell.length_a   1.000
_cell.length_b   1.000
_cell.length_c   1.000
_cell.angle_alpha   90.00
_cell.angle_beta   90.00
_cell.angle_gamma   90.00
#
_symmetry.space_group_name_H-M   'P 1'
#
loop_
_entity.id
_entity.type
_entity.pdbx_description
1 polymer ?
#
loop_
_entity_poly.entity_id
_entity_poly.type
_entity_poly.pdbx_seq_one_letter_code
_entity_poly.pdbx_strand_id
1 'polypeptide(L)' 'MSSTNSSKFTAANTYTISEDEKAVYDRQIRLWGLETQNRLRSSTVLVAGLSGCGSEVSKNLMLTGLKSLTLLDNKT' A
#
# COMPACT_ATOMS: atom_id res chain seq x y z
N MET A 1 22.52 -34.96 -21.16
CA MET A 1 21.29 -35.25 -20.40
C MET A 1 20.94 -34.02 -19.59
N SER A 2 19.75 -33.48 -19.88
CA SER A 2 19.24 -32.18 -19.46
C SER A 2 19.02 -32.13 -17.94
N SER A 3 19.63 -31.15 -17.26
CA SER A 3 19.27 -30.80 -15.89
C SER A 3 18.35 -29.58 -15.91
N THR A 4 17.08 -29.92 -15.74
CA THR A 4 15.87 -29.16 -15.43
C THR A 4 16.05 -27.71 -14.97
N ASN A 5 15.51 -26.82 -15.82
CA ASN A 5 15.22 -25.42 -15.58
C ASN A 5 14.25 -25.27 -14.39
N SER A 6 14.75 -24.80 -13.24
CA SER A 6 13.89 -24.37 -12.13
C SER A 6 13.42 -22.95 -12.40
N SER A 7 12.30 -22.83 -13.11
CA SER A 7 11.52 -21.60 -13.25
C SER A 7 11.05 -21.12 -11.88
N LYS A 8 11.89 -20.34 -11.20
CA LYS A 8 11.43 -19.48 -10.10
C LYS A 8 10.54 -18.40 -10.70
N PHE A 9 9.23 -18.65 -10.68
CA PHE A 9 8.22 -17.60 -10.74
C PHE A 9 8.44 -16.69 -9.51
N THR A 10 9.25 -15.65 -9.66
CA THR A 10 9.32 -14.57 -8.69
C THR A 10 8.63 -13.36 -9.30
N ALA A 11 7.29 -13.37 -9.23
CA ALA A 11 6.48 -12.17 -9.47
C ALA A 11 6.63 -11.19 -8.28
N ALA A 12 7.87 -10.84 -7.94
CA ALA A 12 8.15 -9.70 -7.08
C ALA A 12 8.56 -8.56 -8.01
N ASN A 13 7.58 -7.88 -8.57
CA ASN A 13 7.81 -6.54 -9.08
C ASN A 13 8.12 -5.67 -7.85
N THR A 14 9.39 -5.67 -7.46
CA THR A 14 9.92 -4.83 -6.39
C THR A 14 9.84 -3.41 -6.94
N TYR A 15 8.71 -2.74 -6.72
CA TYR A 15 8.65 -1.29 -6.78
C TYR A 15 9.65 -0.81 -5.72
N THR A 16 10.87 -0.55 -6.15
CA THR A 16 11.92 0.02 -5.33
C THR A 16 11.38 1.32 -4.75
N ILE A 17 11.08 1.32 -3.45
CA ILE A 17 10.68 2.51 -2.72
C ILE A 17 11.82 3.52 -2.91
N SER A 18 11.51 4.73 -3.41
CA SER A 18 12.52 5.79 -3.50
C SER A 18 13.08 6.08 -2.11
N GLU A 19 14.36 6.45 -2.00
CA GLU A 19 14.96 6.78 -0.71
C GLU A 19 14.18 7.91 0.01
N ASP A 20 13.62 8.85 -0.74
CA ASP A 20 12.75 9.90 -0.19
C ASP A 20 11.45 9.35 0.39
N GLU A 21 10.82 8.37 -0.27
CA GLU A 21 9.61 7.72 0.23
C GLU A 21 9.90 6.87 1.47
N LYS A 22 11.07 6.20 1.50
CA LYS A 22 11.50 5.47 2.70
C LYS A 22 11.68 6.41 3.87
N ALA A 23 12.22 7.61 3.66
CA ALA A 23 12.38 8.60 4.71
C ALA A 23 11.03 9.08 5.28
N VAL A 24 10.03 9.27 4.41
CA VAL A 24 8.66 9.64 4.84
C VAL A 24 8.02 8.52 5.66
N TYR A 25 8.16 7.27 5.23
CA TYR A 25 7.52 6.12 5.86
C TYR A 25 8.39 5.39 6.91
N ASP A 26 9.59 5.87 7.24
CA ASP A 26 10.57 5.17 8.10
C ASP A 26 9.96 4.70 9.43
N ARG A 27 9.19 5.58 10.09
CA ARG A 27 8.52 5.25 11.37
C ARG A 27 7.48 4.13 11.20
N GLN A 28 6.72 4.17 10.11
CA GLN A 28 5.69 3.17 9.83
C GLN A 28 6.34 1.83 9.46
N ILE A 29 7.39 1.86 8.63
CA ILE A 29 8.18 0.69 8.23
C ILE A 29 8.83 0.03 9.46
N ARG A 30 9.32 0.80 10.44
CA ARG A 30 9.89 0.23 11.67
C ARG A 30 8.85 -0.50 12.52
N LEU A 31 7.59 -0.08 12.46
CA LEU A 31 6.51 -0.67 13.24
C LEU A 31 6.03 -2.01 12.67
N TRP A 32 5.72 -2.05 11.36
CA TRP A 32 5.09 -3.22 10.72
C TRP A 32 5.92 -3.89 9.62
N GLY A 33 7.12 -3.42 9.36
CA GLY A 33 8.05 -3.97 8.39
C GLY A 33 7.85 -3.48 6.95
N LEU A 34 8.90 -3.63 6.15
CA LEU A 34 8.94 -3.17 4.76
C LEU A 34 7.98 -3.95 3.84
N GLU A 35 7.80 -5.26 4.09
CA GLU A 35 6.88 -6.10 3.32
C GLU A 35 5.43 -5.60 3.44
N THR A 36 5.00 -5.25 4.66
CA THR A 36 3.67 -4.69 4.91
C THR A 36 3.48 -3.37 4.18
N GLN A 37 4.49 -2.49 4.21
CA GLN A 37 4.46 -1.21 3.48
C GLN A 37 4.32 -1.41 1.97
N ASN A 38 5.04 -2.39 1.40
CA ASN A 38 4.91 -2.73 -0.02
C ASN A 38 3.51 -3.26 -0.38
N ARG A 39 2.91 -4.08 0.49
CA ARG A 39 1.53 -4.56 0.30
C ARG A 39 0.54 -3.40 0.33
N LEU A 40 0.67 -2.48 1.29
CA LEU A 40 -0.17 -1.27 1.37
C LEU A 40 -0.04 -0.41 0.11
N ARG A 41 1.18 -0.19 -0.39
CA ARG A 41 1.43 0.57 -1.62
C ARG A 41 0.88 -0.10 -2.89
N SER A 42 0.60 -1.39 -2.86
CA SER A 42 -0.08 -2.10 -3.96
C SER A 42 -1.60 -2.15 -3.80
N SER A 43 -2.10 -1.81 -2.61
CA SER A 43 -3.51 -1.93 -2.23
C SER A 43 -4.34 -0.74 -2.72
N THR A 44 -5.55 -1.05 -3.19
CA THR A 44 -6.56 -0.08 -3.59
C THR A 44 -7.76 -0.21 -2.66
N VAL A 45 -8.21 0.90 -2.07
CA VAL A 45 -9.26 0.90 -1.04
C VAL A 45 -10.42 1.79 -1.46
N LEU A 46 -11.65 1.35 -1.22
CA LEU A 46 -12.87 2.14 -1.35
C LEU A 46 -13.37 2.51 0.05
N VAL A 47 -13.59 3.80 0.30
CA VAL A 47 -14.31 4.28 1.49
C VAL A 47 -15.68 4.75 1.04
N ALA A 48 -16.73 4.09 1.53
CA ALA A 48 -18.11 4.45 1.26
C ALA A 48 -18.72 5.18 2.48
N GLY A 49 -19.06 6.46 2.28
CA GLY A 49 -19.63 7.37 3.27
C GLY A 49 -18.56 8.25 3.94
N LEU A 50 -18.57 9.56 3.64
CA LEU A 50 -17.64 10.55 4.21
C LEU A 50 -18.30 11.34 5.35
N SER A 51 -18.89 10.63 6.31
CA SER A 51 -19.24 11.24 7.61
C SER A 51 -17.98 11.66 8.38
N GLY A 52 -18.14 12.29 9.56
CA GLY A 52 -16.98 12.68 10.38
C GLY A 52 -16.03 11.53 10.75
N CYS A 53 -16.54 10.30 10.85
CA CYS A 53 -15.69 9.12 11.01
C CYS A 53 -15.04 8.69 9.68
N GLY A 54 -15.79 8.73 8.59
CA GLY A 54 -15.30 8.38 7.25
C GLY A 54 -14.17 9.27 6.77
N SER A 55 -14.20 10.56 7.09
CA SER A 55 -13.13 11.51 6.77
C SER A 55 -11.84 11.21 7.55
N GLU A 56 -11.94 10.92 8.85
CA GLU A 56 -10.80 10.57 9.71
C GLU A 56 -10.17 9.23 9.29
N VAL A 57 -10.99 8.24 8.96
CA VAL A 57 -10.52 6.96 8.41
C VAL A 57 -9.82 7.18 7.07
N SER A 58 -10.40 7.97 6.17
CA SER A 58 -9.81 8.29 4.87
C SER A 58 -8.46 9.00 5.02
N LYS A 59 -8.36 9.94 5.96
CA LYS A 59 -7.11 10.63 6.30
C LYS A 59 -6.05 9.63 6.75
N ASN A 60 -6.38 8.76 7.69
CA ASN A 60 -5.44 7.76 8.21
C ASN A 60 -4.99 6.80 7.11
N LEU A 61 -5.91 6.33 6.26
CA LEU A 61 -5.61 5.47 5.11
C LEU A 61 -4.72 6.17 4.07
N MET A 62 -4.93 7.45 3.82
CA MET A 62 -4.07 8.20 2.89
C MET A 62 -2.64 8.35 3.42
N LEU A 63 -2.50 8.56 4.74
CA LEU A 63 -1.19 8.73 5.40
C LEU A 63 -0.37 7.43 5.49
N THR A 64 -0.97 6.25 5.30
CA THR A 64 -0.23 4.97 5.29
C THR A 64 0.46 4.68 3.96
N GLY A 65 0.18 5.44 2.90
CA GLY A 65 0.85 5.28 1.59
C GLY A 65 0.26 4.17 0.73
N LEU A 66 -1.07 4.20 0.53
CA LEU A 66 -1.79 3.30 -0.39
C LEU A 66 -1.54 3.63 -1.86
N LYS A 67 -1.85 2.69 -2.76
CA LYS A 67 -1.83 2.94 -4.22
C LYS A 67 -2.90 3.92 -4.65
N SER A 68 -4.12 3.68 -4.17
CA SER A 68 -5.31 4.43 -4.56
C SER A 68 -6.36 4.33 -3.45
N LEU A 69 -7.01 5.45 -3.17
CA LEU A 69 -8.12 5.57 -2.25
C LEU A 69 -9.30 6.19 -3.00
N THR A 70 -10.33 5.40 -3.25
CA THR A 70 -11.57 5.87 -3.87
C THR A 70 -12.54 6.25 -2.76
N LEU A 71 -13.07 7.47 -2.83
CA LEU A 71 -14.09 7.93 -1.90
C LEU A 71 -15.43 7.94 -2.61
N LEU A 72 -16.41 7.26 -2.03
CA LEU A 72 -17.79 7.24 -2.49
C LEU A 72 -18.66 7.85 -1.42
N ASP A 73 -19.32 8.97 -1.71
CA ASP A 73 -20.37 9.49 -0.85
C ASP A 73 -21.63 9.73 -1.67
N ASN A 74 -22.77 9.31 -1.11
CA ASN A 74 -24.10 9.45 -1.69
C ASN A 74 -24.98 10.42 -0.86
N LYS A 75 -24.43 11.05 0.17
CA LYS A 75 -25.14 12.15 0.84
C LYS A 75 -25.14 13.38 -0.06
N THR A 76 -26.35 13.89 -0.30
CA THR A 76 -26.62 15.16 -0.96
C THR A 76 -26.45 16.32 0.02
#